data_AF-A0A165MZC4-F1
#
_entry.id   AF-A0A165MZC4-F1
#
_cell.length_a   1.000
_cell.length_b   1.000
_cell.length_c   1.000
_cell.angle_alpha   90.00
_cell.angle_beta   90.00
_cell.angle_gamma   90.00
#
_symmetry.space_group_name_H-M   'P 1'
#
loop_
_entity.id
_entity.type
_entity.pdbx_description
1 polymer ?
#
loop_
_entity_poly.entity_id
_entity_poly.type
_entity_poly.pdbx_seq_one_letter_code
_entity_poly.pdbx_strand_id
1 'polypeptide(L)'
;MKPSLSSLPTEVVEIIVVHAAAGGFPAAIGALSQTCRTFHSLIYEAADHHLWRAIFLSTFDDPRQLRFYNSDDFDWGREFRERICAASFLKRHARPLRVQKVYMLRSRTAPTSLVDLVPTYDTIASVRMLNSLLSVIKTTAPDEHVRQAGYRNTGEWEAMMSRRSLSYTHHVTPQLPPSRAHSECLNVPWLQSVLKDGLPAPLITKISGDNRDLRWDKSPEALALGELIACTGFLPIHNLIEEQIGRLSSSSEGNARVYSHVPVVSDMDMAANSQKLRAHHCARALVYRMAYLSRRRHWGPYLPVAPSAEDEPNARRSPSSENNARRALRRMFAMGSDVSGSESDPDYFPDVETSTPSSYESDDASEEEPPLVDLVQSRKRKRVLPSPEQLRPDWVWLGAARILIQANLSDMEALNLSEFTDWNFWREAWVNRADDEPFSFLPEGERRSVARGGATTKKHDDTQQCRDWAAVQGVWRRAVTWLDYADLTHHNHFGGFDDPGLFECKIIVPLRLRVVGYDAPAVAAYPDRPTIKVEGEMGGQEFEGYEEGVKDDLRRIHGTVSMLATGHVRWCLTSSEEDDPNTDLWASEGVQIGAVGSDAGVLGMWTGARHEMTDPLGAFWQWRVA
;
A
#
# COMPACT_ATOMS: atom_id res chain seq x y z
N MET A 1 53.12 36.41 2.88
CA MET A 1 51.86 36.02 2.21
C MET A 1 50.71 36.31 3.17
N LYS A 2 49.59 36.87 2.69
CA LYS A 2 48.37 36.94 3.51
C LYS A 2 47.78 35.52 3.59
N PRO A 3 47.37 35.03 4.77
CA PRO A 3 46.69 33.74 4.87
C PRO A 3 45.41 33.77 4.03
N SER A 4 45.18 32.71 3.27
CA SER A 4 44.04 32.55 2.38
C SER A 4 43.42 31.17 2.56
N LEU A 5 42.15 30.99 2.20
CA LEU A 5 41.49 29.68 2.30
C LEU A 5 42.24 28.60 1.49
N SER A 6 42.83 28.99 0.34
CA SER A 6 43.65 28.11 -0.50
C SER A 6 45.01 27.73 0.09
N SER A 7 45.43 28.37 1.20
CA SER A 7 46.66 28.00 1.91
C SER A 7 46.42 27.03 3.08
N LEU A 8 45.18 26.61 3.32
CA LEU A 8 44.86 25.60 4.30
C LEU A 8 45.23 24.20 3.78
N PRO A 9 45.60 23.26 4.67
CA PRO A 9 45.67 21.84 4.33
C PRO A 9 44.33 21.33 3.80
N THR A 10 44.38 20.39 2.86
CA THR A 10 43.20 19.83 2.20
C THR A 10 42.20 19.26 3.20
N GLU A 11 42.69 18.58 4.23
CA GLU A 11 41.91 17.96 5.29
C GLU A 11 41.08 19.00 6.07
N VAL A 12 41.63 20.20 6.26
CA VAL A 12 40.92 21.31 6.92
C VAL A 12 39.80 21.84 6.02
N VAL A 13 40.04 21.92 4.71
CA VAL A 13 39.00 22.33 3.74
C VAL A 13 37.88 21.29 3.69
N GLU A 14 38.20 20.00 3.70
CA GLU A 14 37.22 18.91 3.79
C GLU A 14 36.34 19.01 5.04
N ILE A 15 36.94 19.23 6.21
CA ILE A 15 36.22 19.42 7.47
C ILE A 15 35.26 20.63 7.39
N ILE A 16 35.71 21.74 6.79
CA ILE A 16 34.85 22.93 6.58
C ILE A 16 33.65 22.57 5.71
N VAL A 17 33.85 21.81 4.64
CA VAL A 17 32.79 21.36 3.72
C VAL A 17 31.78 20.45 4.44
N VAL A 18 32.25 19.50 5.25
CA VAL A 18 31.40 18.62 6.06
C VAL A 18 30.57 19.43 7.08
N HIS A 19 31.18 20.39 7.77
CA HIS A 19 30.44 21.26 8.70
C HIS A 19 29.43 22.17 8.00
N ALA A 20 29.70 22.61 6.78
CA ALA A 20 28.73 23.38 6.00
C ALA A 20 27.47 22.55 5.68
N ALA A 21 27.64 21.25 5.37
CA ALA A 21 26.52 20.33 5.18
C ALA A 21 25.73 20.13 6.49
N ALA A 22 26.43 19.74 7.57
CA ALA A 22 25.84 19.52 8.89
C ALA A 22 25.10 20.77 9.43
N GLY A 23 25.61 21.97 9.13
CA GLY A 23 25.01 23.24 9.49
C GLY A 23 23.78 23.64 8.67
N GLY A 24 23.34 22.82 7.71
CA GLY A 24 22.17 23.09 6.87
C GLY A 24 22.45 23.98 5.66
N PHE A 25 23.71 24.11 5.22
CA PHE A 25 24.12 24.91 4.06
C PHE A 25 24.74 24.06 2.93
N PRO A 26 24.05 23.02 2.41
CA PRO A 26 24.61 22.12 1.41
C PRO A 26 24.93 22.82 0.07
N ALA A 27 24.26 23.93 -0.24
CA ALA A 27 24.55 24.73 -1.43
C ALA A 27 25.94 25.40 -1.40
N ALA A 28 26.53 25.58 -0.21
CA ALA A 28 27.85 26.15 -0.04
C ALA A 28 28.95 25.27 -0.66
N ILE A 29 28.75 23.95 -0.70
CA ILE A 29 29.68 22.98 -1.31
C ILE A 29 29.82 23.26 -2.81
N GLY A 30 28.67 23.37 -3.50
CA GLY A 30 28.63 23.71 -4.91
C GLY A 30 29.18 25.11 -5.18
N ALA A 31 28.85 26.10 -4.35
CA ALA A 31 29.38 27.45 -4.48
C ALA A 31 30.91 27.50 -4.33
N LEU A 32 31.47 26.79 -3.34
CA LEU A 32 32.91 26.70 -3.11
C LEU A 32 33.63 26.07 -4.32
N SER A 33 33.09 24.96 -4.85
CA SER A 33 33.65 24.28 -6.03
C SER A 33 33.74 25.18 -7.27
N GLN A 34 32.86 26.17 -7.40
CA GLN A 34 32.84 27.10 -8.53
C GLN A 34 33.84 28.25 -8.40
N THR A 35 34.50 28.41 -7.24
CA THR A 35 35.44 29.51 -7.02
C THR A 35 36.80 29.28 -7.66
N CYS A 36 37.30 28.03 -7.71
CA CYS A 36 38.58 27.70 -8.32
C CYS A 36 38.68 26.22 -8.71
N ARG A 37 39.60 25.90 -9.64
CA ARG A 37 39.85 24.53 -10.11
C ARG A 37 40.32 23.59 -9.00
N THR A 38 41.11 24.09 -8.05
CA THR A 38 41.61 23.28 -6.92
C THR A 38 40.47 22.76 -6.06
N PHE A 39 39.50 23.60 -5.69
CA PHE A 39 38.34 23.16 -4.92
C PHE A 39 37.36 22.33 -5.75
N HIS A 40 37.22 22.61 -7.05
CA HIS A 40 36.46 21.74 -7.95
C HIS A 40 37.02 20.32 -7.96
N SER A 41 38.34 20.19 -8.18
CA SER A 41 39.02 18.91 -8.25
C SER A 41 38.96 18.17 -6.91
N LEU A 42 39.16 18.87 -5.79
CA LEU A 42 38.99 18.31 -4.45
C LEU A 42 37.58 17.74 -4.21
N ILE A 43 36.53 18.44 -4.64
CA ILE A 43 35.14 18.06 -4.34
C ILE A 43 34.60 17.01 -5.31
N TYR A 44 34.91 17.11 -6.61
CA TYR A 44 34.26 16.29 -7.65
C TYR A 44 35.20 15.31 -8.37
N GLU A 45 36.52 15.51 -8.29
CA GLU A 45 37.50 14.68 -9.00
C GLU A 45 38.38 13.86 -8.03
N ALA A 46 38.08 13.90 -6.73
CA ALA A 46 38.74 13.05 -5.74
C ALA A 46 38.55 11.56 -6.10
N ALA A 47 39.65 10.83 -6.10
CA ALA A 47 39.67 9.41 -6.43
C ALA A 47 39.01 8.54 -5.33
N ASP A 48 38.96 9.07 -4.10
CA ASP A 48 38.34 8.44 -2.95
C ASP A 48 36.96 9.05 -2.66
N HIS A 49 35.96 8.18 -2.52
CA HIS A 49 34.59 8.59 -2.15
C HIS A 49 34.46 9.03 -0.69
N HIS A 50 35.58 9.23 0.02
CA HIS A 50 35.63 9.52 1.45
C HIS A 50 34.95 10.85 1.79
N LEU A 51 35.26 11.93 1.06
CA LEU A 51 34.69 13.25 1.31
C LEU A 51 33.16 13.24 1.19
N TRP A 52 32.63 12.70 0.08
CA TRP A 52 31.18 12.60 -0.12
C TRP A 52 30.50 11.71 0.90
N ARG A 53 31.16 10.62 1.33
CA ARG A 53 30.67 9.79 2.42
C ARG A 53 30.60 10.57 3.74
N ALA A 54 31.64 11.31 4.10
CA ALA A 54 31.65 12.13 5.31
C ALA A 54 30.58 13.23 5.27
N ILE A 55 30.40 13.90 4.11
CA ILE A 55 29.33 14.87 3.87
C ILE A 55 27.96 14.22 4.07
N PHE A 56 27.73 13.06 3.45
CA PHE A 56 26.46 12.35 3.53
C PHE A 56 26.12 11.96 4.97
N LEU A 57 27.06 11.32 5.68
CA LEU A 57 26.89 10.84 7.05
C LEU A 57 26.73 11.97 8.08
N SER A 58 27.05 13.22 7.70
CA SER A 58 26.77 14.38 8.55
C SER A 58 25.30 14.79 8.57
N THR A 59 24.50 14.30 7.62
CA THR A 59 23.10 14.71 7.41
C THR A 59 22.12 13.53 7.33
N PHE A 60 22.58 12.34 6.92
CA PHE A 60 21.76 11.16 6.67
C PHE A 60 22.34 9.92 7.34
N ASP A 61 21.48 8.93 7.58
CA ASP A 61 21.85 7.66 8.20
C ASP A 61 22.80 6.84 7.34
N ASP A 62 23.60 5.98 7.97
CA ASP A 62 24.54 5.09 7.27
C ASP A 62 23.82 3.86 6.69
N PRO A 63 23.63 3.75 5.36
CA PRO A 63 22.91 2.63 4.76
C PRO A 63 23.62 1.29 4.97
N ARG A 64 24.89 1.29 5.36
CA ARG A 64 25.67 0.06 5.63
C ARG A 64 25.29 -0.60 6.96
N GLN A 65 24.54 0.10 7.83
CA GLN A 65 23.98 -0.48 9.05
C GLN A 65 22.77 -1.39 8.76
N LEU A 66 22.14 -1.24 7.59
CA LEU A 66 21.01 -2.05 7.18
C LEU A 66 21.47 -3.43 6.75
N ARG A 67 20.78 -4.46 7.25
CA ARG A 67 21.16 -5.85 7.01
C ARG A 67 20.83 -6.29 5.60
N PHE A 68 19.72 -5.78 5.06
CA PHE A 68 19.15 -6.25 3.80
C PHE A 68 19.29 -5.26 2.66
N TYR A 69 19.95 -4.13 2.89
CA TYR A 69 20.24 -3.13 1.89
C TYR A 69 21.61 -3.37 1.25
N ASN A 70 21.66 -3.48 -0.08
CA ASN A 70 22.94 -3.57 -0.78
C ASN A 70 23.57 -2.17 -0.86
N SER A 71 24.69 -1.99 -0.15
CA SER A 71 25.42 -0.71 -0.07
C SER A 71 26.77 -0.74 -0.81
N ASP A 72 27.11 -1.84 -1.48
CA ASP A 72 28.43 -2.03 -2.11
C ASP A 72 28.68 -0.99 -3.22
N ASP A 73 27.66 -0.67 -4.02
CA ASP A 73 27.70 0.31 -5.12
C ASP A 73 27.07 1.66 -4.73
N PHE A 74 27.02 2.01 -3.44
CA PHE A 74 26.35 3.23 -2.98
C PHE A 74 27.13 4.51 -3.36
N ASP A 75 26.58 5.28 -4.31
CA ASP A 75 27.13 6.58 -4.71
C ASP A 75 26.72 7.69 -3.73
N TRP A 76 27.52 7.87 -2.67
CA TRP A 76 27.33 8.88 -1.63
C TRP A 76 27.11 10.29 -2.17
N GLY A 77 27.86 10.69 -3.20
CA GLY A 77 27.83 12.05 -3.74
C GLY A 77 26.60 12.29 -4.58
N ARG A 78 26.16 11.30 -5.37
CA ARG A 78 24.88 11.37 -6.10
C ARG A 78 23.71 11.36 -5.12
N GLU A 79 23.65 10.40 -4.20
CA GLU A 79 22.53 10.27 -3.25
C GLU A 79 22.35 11.53 -2.39
N PHE A 80 23.44 12.11 -1.89
CA PHE A 80 23.36 13.39 -1.18
C PHE A 80 22.73 14.49 -2.04
N ARG A 81 23.23 14.68 -3.27
CA ARG A 81 22.72 15.72 -4.17
C ARG A 81 21.27 15.50 -4.55
N GLU A 82 20.86 14.26 -4.84
CA GLU A 82 19.47 13.91 -5.14
C GLU A 82 18.53 14.32 -4.00
N ARG A 83 18.88 13.99 -2.75
CA ARG A 83 18.10 14.36 -1.56
C ARG A 83 18.01 15.87 -1.36
N ILE A 84 19.12 16.59 -1.51
CA ILE A 84 19.14 18.06 -1.41
C ILE A 84 18.36 18.71 -2.56
N CYS A 85 18.41 18.15 -3.77
CA CYS A 85 17.61 18.59 -4.91
C CYS A 85 16.11 18.40 -4.64
N ALA A 86 15.71 17.27 -4.06
CA ALA A 86 14.32 17.00 -3.68
C ALA A 86 13.81 17.99 -2.61
N ALA A 87 14.61 18.25 -1.57
CA ALA A 87 14.27 19.27 -0.57
C ALA A 87 14.14 20.67 -1.18
N SER A 88 15.04 21.04 -2.10
CA SER A 88 14.98 22.32 -2.82
C SER A 88 13.78 22.42 -3.76
N PHE A 89 13.40 21.30 -4.39
CA PHE A 89 12.20 21.20 -5.21
C PHE A 89 10.94 21.46 -4.37
N LEU A 90 10.79 20.78 -3.24
CA LEU A 90 9.64 20.96 -2.35
C LEU A 90 9.58 22.38 -1.80
N LYS A 91 10.71 22.94 -1.34
CA LYS A 91 10.78 24.35 -0.93
C LYS A 91 10.31 25.32 -2.02
N ARG A 92 10.50 24.98 -3.30
CA ARG A 92 10.07 25.82 -4.44
C ARG A 92 8.60 25.62 -4.80
N HIS A 93 8.10 24.38 -4.73
CA HIS A 93 6.82 24.00 -5.35
C HIS A 93 5.71 23.62 -4.35
N ALA A 94 6.02 23.30 -3.09
CA ALA A 94 5.06 23.12 -2.00
C ALA A 94 4.75 24.44 -1.28
N ARG A 95 4.67 25.54 -2.04
CA ARG A 95 4.37 26.87 -1.50
C ARG A 95 2.92 26.94 -1.01
N PRO A 96 2.59 27.89 -0.12
CA PRO A 96 1.21 28.13 0.27
C PRO A 96 0.31 28.32 -0.94
N LEU A 97 -0.77 27.55 -1.00
CA LEU A 97 -1.73 27.55 -2.08
C LEU A 97 -2.65 28.76 -1.92
N ARG A 98 -2.75 29.58 -2.97
CA ARG A 98 -3.65 30.73 -2.98
C ARG A 98 -5.04 30.27 -3.39
N VAL A 99 -6.02 30.56 -2.54
CA VAL A 99 -7.44 30.24 -2.75
C VAL A 99 -8.20 31.55 -2.87
N GLN A 100 -8.66 31.87 -4.08
CA GLN A 100 -9.45 33.07 -4.33
C GLN A 100 -10.92 32.76 -4.08
N LYS A 101 -11.51 33.41 -3.07
CA LYS A 101 -12.95 33.29 -2.79
C LYS A 101 -13.71 34.36 -3.56
N VAL A 102 -14.54 33.93 -4.52
CA VAL A 102 -15.37 34.81 -5.33
C VAL A 102 -16.77 34.85 -4.77
N TYR A 103 -17.18 36.03 -4.31
CA TYR A 103 -18.53 36.27 -3.80
C TYR A 103 -19.40 36.84 -4.92
N MET A 104 -20.46 36.12 -5.30
CA MET A 104 -21.46 36.63 -6.23
C MET A 104 -22.38 37.60 -5.50
N LEU A 105 -22.35 38.89 -5.90
CA LEU A 105 -23.25 39.91 -5.37
C LEU A 105 -24.72 39.46 -5.54
N ARG A 106 -25.47 39.46 -4.42
CA ARG A 106 -26.90 39.09 -4.27
C ARG A 106 -27.23 37.59 -4.24
N SER A 107 -26.26 36.68 -4.24
CA SER A 107 -26.52 35.25 -4.01
C SER A 107 -26.43 34.90 -2.52
N ARG A 108 -27.31 34.01 -2.04
CA ARG A 108 -27.19 33.35 -0.73
C ARG A 108 -26.30 32.10 -0.77
N THR A 109 -25.71 31.78 -1.92
CA THR A 109 -24.84 30.62 -2.10
C THR A 109 -23.45 30.86 -1.49
N ALA A 110 -22.78 29.79 -1.06
CA ALA A 110 -21.40 29.83 -0.59
C ALA A 110 -20.46 30.43 -1.67
N PRO A 111 -19.36 31.10 -1.25
CA PRO A 111 -18.38 31.66 -2.19
C PRO A 111 -17.69 30.53 -2.97
N THR A 112 -17.54 30.71 -4.28
CA THR A 112 -16.80 29.78 -5.13
C THR A 112 -15.30 29.93 -4.88
N SER A 113 -14.61 28.82 -4.68
CA SER A 113 -13.16 28.81 -4.53
C SER A 113 -12.50 28.69 -5.91
N LEU A 114 -11.53 29.56 -6.20
CA LEU A 114 -10.71 29.47 -7.41
C LEU A 114 -9.26 29.21 -7.01
N VAL A 115 -8.66 28.19 -7.62
CA VAL A 115 -7.31 27.72 -7.30
C VAL A 115 -6.53 27.49 -8.60
N ASP A 116 -5.28 27.95 -8.66
CA ASP A 116 -4.38 27.58 -9.74
C ASP A 116 -3.65 26.28 -9.41
N LEU A 117 -4.02 25.21 -10.12
CA LEU A 117 -3.45 23.87 -9.99
C LEU A 117 -2.52 23.51 -11.14
N VAL A 118 -2.11 24.47 -11.96
CA VAL A 118 -1.16 24.20 -13.05
C VAL A 118 0.21 23.85 -12.45
N PRO A 119 0.78 22.67 -12.75
CA PRO A 119 2.11 22.32 -12.29
C PRO A 119 3.14 23.34 -12.78
N THR A 120 3.96 23.84 -11.84
CA THR A 120 5.09 24.74 -12.14
C THR A 120 6.38 23.99 -12.44
N TYR A 121 6.27 22.67 -12.66
CA TYR A 121 7.36 21.72 -12.84
C TYR A 121 6.93 20.64 -13.84
N ASP A 122 7.92 19.97 -14.42
CA ASP A 122 7.67 18.79 -15.25
C ASP A 122 7.52 17.51 -14.42
N THR A 123 6.93 16.48 -15.04
CA THR A 123 6.70 15.17 -14.40
C THR A 123 8.01 14.43 -14.09
N ILE A 124 9.09 14.71 -14.81
CA ILE A 124 10.39 14.02 -14.57
C ILE A 124 10.98 14.51 -13.23
N ALA A 125 10.87 15.80 -12.95
CA ALA A 125 11.35 16.42 -11.72
C ALA A 125 10.54 15.97 -10.49
N SER A 126 9.21 15.83 -10.62
CA SER A 126 8.40 15.28 -9.53
C SER A 126 8.69 13.81 -9.26
N VAL A 127 8.85 12.98 -10.30
CA VAL A 127 9.25 11.57 -10.16
C VAL A 127 10.62 11.46 -9.49
N ARG A 128 11.59 12.28 -9.91
CA ARG A 128 12.92 12.33 -9.31
C ARG A 128 12.83 12.69 -7.82
N MET A 129 12.07 13.73 -7.48
CA MET A 129 11.84 14.15 -6.09
C MET A 129 11.21 13.02 -5.25
N LEU A 130 10.13 12.39 -5.73
CA LEU A 130 9.44 11.31 -5.01
C LEU A 130 10.36 10.12 -4.77
N ASN A 131 11.11 9.70 -5.80
CA ASN A 131 12.08 8.61 -5.67
C ASN A 131 13.23 8.97 -4.71
N SER A 132 13.67 10.22 -4.63
CA SER A 132 14.65 10.65 -3.64
C SER A 132 14.10 10.56 -2.22
N LEU A 133 12.83 10.95 -1.98
CA LEU A 133 12.20 10.77 -0.67
C LEU A 133 12.08 9.29 -0.30
N LEU A 134 11.69 8.43 -1.25
CA LEU A 134 11.65 6.98 -1.07
C LEU A 134 13.04 6.38 -0.83
N SER A 135 14.10 6.92 -1.44
CA SER A 135 15.50 6.51 -1.16
C SER A 135 15.87 6.82 0.29
N VAL A 136 15.50 8.01 0.80
CA VAL A 136 15.67 8.34 2.23
C VAL A 136 14.90 7.34 3.09
N ILE A 137 13.69 6.95 2.65
CA ILE A 137 12.90 5.94 3.36
C ILE A 137 13.59 4.57 3.40
N LYS A 138 14.19 4.15 2.30
CA LYS A 138 14.83 2.83 2.19
C LYS A 138 16.20 2.74 2.87
N THR A 139 16.76 3.87 3.29
CA THR A 139 18.12 3.98 3.85
C THR A 139 18.14 4.50 5.29
N THR A 140 16.98 4.55 5.95
CA THR A 140 16.91 4.93 7.38
C THR A 140 17.53 3.86 8.24
N ALA A 141 18.30 4.26 9.25
CA ALA A 141 18.99 3.35 10.15
C ALA A 141 18.04 2.31 10.77
N PRO A 142 18.51 1.07 11.03
CA PRO A 142 17.72 0.08 11.76
C PRO A 142 17.33 0.59 13.15
N ASP A 143 16.19 0.14 13.70
CA ASP A 143 15.85 0.45 15.09
C ASP A 143 16.45 -0.60 16.05
N GLU A 144 17.51 -0.22 16.75
CA GLU A 144 18.26 -1.14 17.61
C GLU A 144 17.58 -1.41 18.96
N HIS A 145 16.55 -0.65 19.37
CA HIS A 145 15.90 -0.88 20.67
C HIS A 145 15.21 -2.24 20.79
N VAL A 146 14.81 -2.86 19.67
CA VAL A 146 14.28 -4.24 19.66
C VAL A 146 15.33 -5.26 20.13
N ARG A 147 16.65 -4.94 20.03
CA ARG A 147 17.72 -5.75 20.61
C ARG A 147 17.76 -5.69 22.15
N GLN A 148 17.44 -4.54 22.73
CA GLN A 148 17.55 -4.30 24.18
C GLN A 148 16.24 -4.58 24.94
N ALA A 149 15.10 -4.39 24.28
CA ALA A 149 13.77 -4.71 24.80
C ALA A 149 13.48 -6.22 24.71
N GLY A 150 14.49 -7.07 24.92
CA GLY A 150 14.32 -8.50 25.08
C GLY A 150 13.14 -8.72 26.02
N TYR A 151 12.09 -9.35 25.51
CA TYR A 151 11.02 -9.84 26.38
C TYR A 151 11.72 -10.61 27.49
N ARG A 152 11.52 -10.14 28.72
CA ARG A 152 11.94 -10.87 29.92
C ARG A 152 11.38 -12.30 29.75
N ASN A 153 12.27 -13.30 29.73
CA ASN A 153 12.01 -14.72 29.45
C ASN A 153 11.50 -15.07 28.03
N THR A 154 12.39 -15.55 27.16
CA THR A 154 12.08 -16.39 25.99
C THR A 154 11.08 -17.51 26.30
N GLY A 155 11.11 -18.08 27.52
CA GLY A 155 10.15 -19.09 27.96
C GLY A 155 8.71 -18.60 28.16
N GLU A 156 8.49 -17.33 28.53
CA GLU A 156 7.14 -16.74 28.62
C GLU A 156 6.59 -16.43 27.23
N TRP A 157 7.47 -15.97 26.33
CA TRP A 157 7.16 -15.77 24.91
C TRP A 157 6.78 -17.08 24.21
N GLU A 158 7.58 -18.13 24.36
CA GLU A 158 7.26 -19.46 23.81
C GLU A 158 5.97 -20.04 24.41
N ALA A 159 5.72 -19.82 25.70
CA ALA A 159 4.47 -20.23 26.35
C ALA A 159 3.26 -19.46 25.78
N MET A 160 3.38 -18.16 25.55
CA MET A 160 2.34 -17.35 24.90
C MET A 160 2.09 -17.81 23.45
N MET A 161 3.16 -18.13 22.71
CA MET A 161 3.06 -18.55 21.31
C MET A 161 2.55 -19.98 21.12
N SER A 162 2.75 -20.87 22.10
CA SER A 162 2.55 -22.32 21.90
C SER A 162 1.57 -22.97 22.87
N ARG A 163 1.28 -22.36 24.02
CA ARG A 163 0.48 -22.99 25.11
C ARG A 163 -0.84 -22.28 25.45
N ARG A 164 -1.02 -21.04 24.99
CA ARG A 164 -2.22 -20.23 25.29
C ARG A 164 -3.18 -20.18 24.10
N SER A 165 -4.47 -19.94 24.36
CA SER A 165 -5.48 -19.70 23.32
C SER A 165 -5.29 -18.33 22.67
N LEU A 166 -5.80 -18.15 21.44
CA LEU A 166 -5.80 -16.85 20.78
C LEU A 166 -6.56 -15.78 21.58
N SER A 167 -7.67 -16.15 22.22
CA SER A 167 -8.48 -15.28 23.09
C SER A 167 -7.67 -14.76 24.28
N TYR A 168 -6.90 -15.63 24.94
CA TYR A 168 -5.98 -15.19 25.99
C TYR A 168 -4.94 -14.21 25.44
N THR A 169 -4.31 -14.55 24.31
CA THR A 169 -3.32 -13.68 23.67
C THR A 169 -3.89 -12.33 23.24
N HIS A 170 -5.14 -12.29 22.77
CA HIS A 170 -5.85 -11.07 22.41
C HIS A 170 -5.97 -10.12 23.62
N HIS A 171 -6.37 -10.62 24.78
CA HIS A 171 -6.53 -9.82 26.00
C HIS A 171 -5.23 -9.33 26.62
N VAL A 172 -4.16 -10.12 26.53
CA VAL A 172 -2.88 -9.77 27.16
C VAL A 172 -1.94 -8.95 26.25
N THR A 173 -2.30 -8.74 24.99
CA THR A 173 -1.51 -7.95 24.03
C THR A 173 -2.24 -6.65 23.65
N PRO A 174 -1.51 -5.55 23.40
CA PRO A 174 -2.14 -4.28 23.07
C PRO A 174 -2.80 -4.33 21.68
N GLN A 175 -3.77 -3.44 21.44
CA GLN A 175 -4.45 -3.31 20.13
C GLN A 175 -3.59 -2.58 19.08
N LEU A 176 -2.76 -1.63 19.52
CA LEU A 176 -1.78 -0.94 18.69
C LEU A 176 -0.37 -1.32 19.14
N PRO A 177 0.65 -1.19 18.26
CA PRO A 177 2.03 -1.33 18.67
C PRO A 177 2.32 -0.38 19.83
N PRO A 178 3.01 -0.84 20.90
CA PRO A 178 3.31 0.04 22.02
C PRO A 178 4.22 1.18 21.58
N SER A 179 3.99 2.39 22.08
CA SER A 179 4.91 3.51 21.91
C SER A 179 6.27 3.15 22.51
N ARG A 180 7.34 3.26 21.71
CA ARG A 180 8.71 2.90 22.08
C ARG A 180 9.63 4.07 21.85
N ALA A 181 10.68 4.18 22.67
CA ALA A 181 11.81 5.03 22.31
C ALA A 181 12.52 4.41 21.11
N HIS A 182 12.86 5.24 20.13
CA HIS A 182 13.56 4.84 18.92
C HIS A 182 15.04 5.19 19.03
N SER A 183 15.89 4.34 18.48
CA SER A 183 17.33 4.62 18.38
C SER A 183 17.59 5.81 17.44
N GLU A 184 18.76 6.43 17.56
CA GLU A 184 19.13 7.62 16.78
C GLU A 184 18.90 7.41 15.26
N CYS A 185 18.36 8.44 14.62
CA CYS A 185 17.98 8.45 13.22
C CYS A 185 18.04 9.89 12.69
N LEU A 186 18.72 10.08 11.57
CA LEU A 186 18.86 11.36 10.88
C LEU A 186 17.84 11.51 9.76
N ASN A 187 17.46 10.41 9.10
CA ASN A 187 16.60 10.45 7.91
C ASN A 187 15.15 10.86 8.24
N VAL A 188 14.57 10.35 9.35
CA VAL A 188 13.18 10.64 9.74
C VAL A 188 12.98 12.13 10.08
N PRO A 189 13.79 12.75 10.97
CA PRO A 189 13.68 14.19 11.23
C PRO A 189 13.90 15.05 9.98
N TRP A 190 14.84 14.66 9.12
CA TRP A 190 15.07 15.34 7.85
C TRP A 190 13.83 15.30 6.94
N LEU A 191 13.20 14.12 6.78
CA LEU A 191 11.99 13.96 5.98
C LEU A 191 10.84 14.78 6.54
N GLN A 192 10.61 14.75 7.86
CA GLN A 192 9.58 15.54 8.51
C GLN A 192 9.78 17.05 8.28
N SER A 193 11.02 17.52 8.37
CA SER A 193 11.37 18.93 8.09
C SER A 193 11.13 19.32 6.64
N VAL A 194 11.47 18.43 5.70
CA VAL A 194 11.30 18.66 4.25
C VAL A 194 9.83 18.61 3.82
N LEU A 195 9.03 17.74 4.42
CA LEU A 195 7.61 17.55 4.10
C LEU A 195 6.67 18.37 5.01
N LYS A 196 7.19 19.23 5.88
CA LYS A 196 6.38 20.04 6.81
C LYS A 196 5.32 20.90 6.10
N ASP A 197 5.62 21.36 4.89
CA ASP A 197 4.73 22.19 4.08
C ASP A 197 3.85 21.35 3.12
N GLY A 198 3.98 20.02 3.20
CA GLY A 198 3.29 19.05 2.35
C GLY A 198 3.95 18.81 1.00
N LEU A 199 3.21 18.16 0.11
CA LEU A 199 3.58 17.97 -1.29
C LEU A 199 2.97 19.07 -2.15
N PRO A 200 3.51 19.33 -3.36
CA PRO A 200 2.94 20.29 -4.29
C PRO A 200 1.44 20.03 -4.53
N ALA A 201 0.63 21.09 -4.47
CA ALA A 201 -0.82 20.98 -4.62
C ALA A 201 -1.28 20.22 -5.87
N PRO A 202 -0.66 20.41 -7.07
CA PRO A 202 -1.02 19.66 -8.27
C PRO A 202 -0.79 18.15 -8.21
N LEU A 203 0.04 17.66 -7.26
CA LEU A 203 0.18 16.21 -7.02
C LEU A 203 -0.95 15.70 -6.12
N ILE A 204 -1.21 16.40 -5.02
CA ILE A 204 -2.24 16.00 -4.04
C ILE A 204 -3.64 16.02 -4.67
N THR A 205 -3.94 17.00 -5.54
CA THR A 205 -5.24 17.08 -6.20
C THR A 205 -5.47 15.99 -7.26
N LYS A 206 -4.44 15.28 -7.74
CA LYS A 206 -4.64 14.12 -8.64
C LYS A 206 -5.29 12.93 -7.94
N ILE A 207 -5.13 12.83 -6.61
CA ILE A 207 -5.67 11.74 -5.79
C ILE A 207 -6.81 12.19 -4.85
N SER A 208 -7.05 13.50 -4.75
CA SER A 208 -8.09 14.13 -3.93
C SER A 208 -9.00 15.09 -4.71
N GLY A 209 -8.95 15.01 -6.04
CA GLY A 209 -9.77 15.79 -6.96
C GLY A 209 -10.97 15.00 -7.47
N ASP A 210 -11.96 15.71 -7.99
CA ASP A 210 -13.26 15.13 -8.37
C ASP A 210 -13.15 14.12 -9.52
N ASN A 211 -12.15 14.27 -10.38
CA ASN A 211 -11.89 13.37 -11.51
C ASN A 211 -10.48 12.80 -11.45
N ARG A 212 -10.39 11.48 -11.30
CA ARG A 212 -9.11 10.75 -11.29
C ARG A 212 -8.75 10.25 -12.68
N ASP A 213 -7.54 10.58 -13.14
CA ASP A 213 -7.04 10.11 -14.44
C ASP A 213 -6.46 8.69 -14.33
N LEU A 214 -7.21 7.71 -14.84
CA LEU A 214 -6.82 6.30 -14.90
C LEU A 214 -5.56 6.04 -15.74
N ARG A 215 -5.19 6.94 -16.67
CA ARG A 215 -3.93 6.83 -17.42
C ARG A 215 -2.76 7.23 -16.56
N TRP A 216 -2.93 8.27 -15.75
CA TRP A 216 -1.92 8.73 -14.80
C TRP A 216 -1.64 7.70 -13.70
N ASP A 217 -2.65 6.93 -13.25
CA ASP A 217 -2.49 5.85 -12.26
C ASP A 217 -1.45 4.78 -12.65
N LYS A 218 -1.07 4.67 -13.93
CA LYS A 218 -0.01 3.75 -14.39
C LYS A 218 1.35 4.41 -14.56
N SER A 219 1.45 5.70 -14.30
CA SER A 219 2.67 6.47 -14.47
C SER A 219 3.66 6.22 -13.32
N PRO A 220 4.98 6.42 -13.55
CA PRO A 220 5.97 6.39 -12.48
C PRO A 220 5.69 7.41 -11.37
N GLU A 221 5.08 8.56 -11.71
CA GLU A 221 4.72 9.59 -10.74
C GLU A 221 3.64 9.09 -9.76
N ALA A 222 2.60 8.44 -10.28
CA ALA A 222 1.54 7.87 -9.45
C ALA A 222 2.04 6.72 -8.58
N LEU A 223 2.88 5.83 -9.12
CA LEU A 223 3.45 4.72 -8.36
C LEU A 223 4.35 5.22 -7.23
N ALA A 224 5.24 6.18 -7.49
CA ALA A 224 6.13 6.73 -6.46
C ALA A 224 5.33 7.52 -5.40
N LEU A 225 4.29 8.26 -5.80
CA LEU A 225 3.41 8.95 -4.84
C LEU A 225 2.63 7.96 -3.98
N GLY A 226 2.11 6.88 -4.59
CA GLY A 226 1.39 5.83 -3.90
C GLY A 226 2.25 5.09 -2.87
N GLU A 227 3.53 4.82 -3.20
CA GLU A 227 4.49 4.20 -2.30
C GLU A 227 4.79 5.14 -1.11
N LEU A 228 4.99 6.43 -1.39
CA LEU A 228 5.19 7.42 -0.35
C LEU A 228 3.98 7.49 0.60
N ILE A 229 2.75 7.53 0.05
CA ILE A 229 1.51 7.54 0.83
C ILE A 229 1.33 6.26 1.63
N ALA A 230 1.70 5.10 1.09
CA ALA A 230 1.65 3.84 1.82
C ALA A 230 2.50 3.90 3.10
N CYS A 231 3.65 4.58 3.05
CA CYS A 231 4.51 4.84 4.21
C CYS A 231 3.99 5.95 5.12
N THR A 232 3.66 7.13 4.58
CA THR A 232 3.40 8.34 5.37
C THR A 232 1.93 8.57 5.74
N GLY A 233 1.02 7.87 5.08
CA GLY A 233 -0.40 8.24 5.01
C GLY A 233 -0.64 9.44 4.08
N PHE A 234 -1.89 9.89 4.00
CA PHE A 234 -2.26 11.06 3.19
C PHE A 234 -1.74 12.37 3.81
N LEU A 235 -1.01 13.15 3.03
CA LEU A 235 -0.50 14.47 3.43
C LEU A 235 -1.33 15.58 2.76
N PRO A 236 -2.31 16.18 3.46
CA PRO A 236 -3.11 17.26 2.90
C PRO A 236 -2.28 18.54 2.74
N ILE A 237 -2.74 19.44 1.88
CA ILE A 237 -2.16 20.77 1.72
C ILE A 237 -2.60 21.62 2.92
N HIS A 238 -1.66 21.99 3.79
CA HIS A 238 -1.96 22.73 5.02
C HIS A 238 -1.86 24.25 4.86
N ASN A 239 -0.93 24.73 4.03
CA ASN A 239 -0.64 26.14 3.88
C ASN A 239 -1.57 26.78 2.84
N LEU A 240 -2.70 27.32 3.27
CA LEU A 240 -3.65 28.03 2.40
C LEU A 240 -3.57 29.54 2.64
N ILE A 241 -3.54 30.33 1.58
CA ILE A 241 -3.68 31.78 1.63
C ILE A 241 -5.00 32.14 0.97
N GLU A 242 -5.97 32.59 1.76
CA GLU A 242 -7.26 33.03 1.24
C GLU A 242 -7.18 34.48 0.74
N GLU A 243 -7.55 34.71 -0.51
CA GLU A 243 -7.68 36.04 -1.11
C GLU A 243 -9.17 36.31 -1.39
N GLN A 244 -9.75 37.33 -0.76
CA GLN A 244 -11.13 37.73 -1.03
C GLN A 244 -11.18 38.66 -2.24
N ILE A 245 -11.86 38.25 -3.30
CA ILE A 245 -12.11 39.10 -4.47
C ILE A 245 -13.60 39.42 -4.52
N GLY A 246 -13.95 40.66 -4.17
CA GLY A 246 -15.26 41.20 -4.48
C GLY A 246 -15.34 41.52 -5.97
N ARG A 247 -16.32 40.97 -6.70
CA ARG A 247 -16.64 41.48 -8.04
C ARG A 247 -17.16 42.92 -7.88
N LEU A 248 -16.31 43.91 -8.07
CA LEU A 248 -16.79 45.25 -8.40
C LEU A 248 -17.42 45.19 -9.80
N SER A 249 -18.69 45.53 -9.87
CA SER A 249 -19.45 45.71 -11.10
C SER A 249 -18.65 46.56 -12.10
N SER A 250 -18.50 46.03 -13.32
CA SER A 250 -18.07 46.67 -14.58
C SER A 250 -17.63 48.14 -14.56
N SER A 251 -16.40 48.41 -15.02
CA SER A 251 -16.09 49.31 -16.16
C SER A 251 -14.69 49.92 -16.01
N SER A 252 -13.69 49.32 -16.65
CA SER A 252 -12.61 50.07 -17.31
C SER A 252 -11.87 49.14 -18.26
N GLU A 253 -11.96 49.44 -19.55
CA GLU A 253 -11.01 48.97 -20.55
C GLU A 253 -9.61 49.48 -20.15
N GLY A 254 -8.86 48.66 -19.44
CA GLY A 254 -7.49 48.92 -19.04
C GLY A 254 -6.59 47.85 -19.67
N ASN A 255 -5.86 48.23 -20.70
CA ASN A 255 -4.81 47.47 -21.39
C ASN A 255 -3.83 46.81 -20.39
N ALA A 256 -4.14 45.62 -19.92
CA ALA A 256 -3.18 44.69 -19.37
C ALA A 256 -3.12 43.50 -20.33
N ARG A 257 -1.95 43.27 -20.93
CA ARG A 257 -1.65 42.05 -21.68
C ARG A 257 -1.80 40.85 -20.73
N VAL A 258 -3.02 40.32 -20.64
CA VAL A 258 -3.33 39.07 -19.95
C VAL A 258 -2.77 37.97 -20.83
N TYR A 259 -1.68 37.34 -20.37
CA TYR A 259 -1.33 36.01 -20.83
C TYR A 259 -2.55 35.12 -20.65
N SER A 260 -3.01 34.53 -21.75
CA SER A 260 -4.12 33.58 -21.80
C SER A 260 -3.74 32.29 -21.06
N HIS A 261 -3.78 32.32 -19.73
CA HIS A 261 -3.85 31.12 -18.90
C HIS A 261 -5.22 31.12 -18.26
N VAL A 262 -6.11 30.26 -18.77
CA VAL A 262 -7.38 29.95 -18.10
C VAL A 262 -7.01 29.14 -16.87
N PRO A 263 -7.21 29.63 -15.63
CA PRO A 263 -7.02 28.82 -14.45
C PRO A 263 -7.93 27.59 -14.55
N VAL A 264 -7.47 26.42 -14.13
CA VAL A 264 -8.37 25.27 -13.94
C VAL A 264 -9.29 25.64 -12.77
N VAL A 265 -10.41 26.27 -13.09
CA VAL A 265 -11.44 26.69 -12.14
C VAL A 265 -12.02 25.45 -11.49
N SER A 266 -11.70 25.24 -10.21
CA SER A 266 -12.22 24.14 -9.44
C SER A 266 -12.84 24.69 -8.17
N ASP A 267 -14.17 24.53 -8.00
CA ASP A 267 -14.91 24.91 -6.80
C ASP A 267 -14.65 23.93 -5.64
N MET A 268 -13.38 23.60 -5.44
CA MET A 268 -12.93 22.62 -4.46
C MET A 268 -12.66 23.32 -3.14
N ASP A 269 -13.31 22.83 -2.08
CA ASP A 269 -12.95 23.19 -0.71
C ASP A 269 -11.55 22.62 -0.38
N MET A 270 -10.59 23.51 -0.18
CA MET A 270 -9.22 23.13 0.12
C MET A 270 -8.96 22.92 1.62
N ALA A 271 -9.96 22.98 2.50
CA ALA A 271 -9.76 22.60 3.90
C ALA A 271 -9.19 21.18 4.03
N ALA A 272 -8.31 20.95 5.00
CA ALA A 272 -7.60 19.67 5.15
C ALA A 272 -8.54 18.47 5.30
N ASN A 273 -9.65 18.63 6.03
CA ASN A 273 -10.66 17.58 6.20
C ASN A 273 -11.40 17.29 4.88
N SER A 274 -11.74 18.33 4.12
CA SER A 274 -12.39 18.20 2.81
C SER A 274 -11.47 17.52 1.79
N GLN A 275 -10.16 17.82 1.82
CA GLN A 275 -9.16 17.10 1.02
C GLN A 275 -9.08 15.61 1.40
N LYS A 276 -9.04 15.29 2.71
CA LYS A 276 -9.02 13.91 3.20
C LYS A 276 -10.28 13.15 2.78
N LEU A 277 -11.45 13.77 2.92
CA LEU A 277 -12.73 13.17 2.54
C LEU A 277 -12.79 12.86 1.04
N ARG A 278 -12.36 13.80 0.18
CA ARG A 278 -12.27 13.52 -1.26
C ARG A 278 -11.26 12.43 -1.58
N ALA A 279 -10.08 12.45 -0.94
CA ALA A 279 -9.08 11.39 -1.11
C ALA A 279 -9.65 10.01 -0.72
N HIS A 280 -10.46 9.94 0.34
CA HIS A 280 -11.18 8.74 0.77
C HIS A 280 -12.16 8.25 -0.31
N HIS A 281 -13.02 9.12 -0.84
CA HIS A 281 -13.93 8.78 -1.93
C HIS A 281 -13.20 8.30 -3.19
N CYS A 282 -12.11 8.97 -3.57
CA CYS A 282 -11.27 8.54 -4.68
C CYS A 282 -10.60 7.16 -4.42
N ALA A 283 -10.28 6.85 -3.16
CA ALA A 283 -9.70 5.57 -2.78
C ALA A 283 -10.72 4.41 -2.90
N ARG A 284 -11.98 4.63 -2.49
CA ARG A 284 -13.07 3.63 -2.63
C ARG A 284 -13.17 3.09 -4.05
N ALA A 285 -13.20 3.99 -5.04
CA ALA A 285 -13.34 3.64 -6.46
C ALA A 285 -12.18 2.79 -7.04
N LEU A 286 -11.04 2.76 -6.36
CA LEU A 286 -9.91 1.90 -6.70
C LEU A 286 -9.91 0.59 -5.91
N VAL A 287 -10.07 0.69 -4.59
CA VAL A 287 -9.95 -0.44 -3.67
C VAL A 287 -11.09 -1.44 -3.89
N TYR A 288 -12.31 -0.96 -4.10
CA TYR A 288 -13.52 -1.79 -4.22
C TYR A 288 -13.90 -2.13 -5.66
N ARG A 289 -13.00 -1.92 -6.62
CA ARG A 289 -13.24 -2.28 -8.02
C ARG A 289 -13.07 -3.80 -8.22
N MET A 290 -14.16 -4.54 -8.34
CA MET A 290 -14.13 -6.01 -8.50
C MET A 290 -13.33 -6.45 -9.73
N ALA A 291 -13.35 -5.68 -10.82
CA ALA A 291 -12.56 -5.95 -12.01
C ALA A 291 -11.03 -5.84 -11.79
N TYR A 292 -10.58 -5.35 -10.65
CA TYR A 292 -9.18 -5.37 -10.24
C TYR A 292 -8.71 -6.80 -9.96
N LEU A 293 -9.58 -7.65 -9.39
CA LEU A 293 -9.29 -9.07 -9.15
C LEU A 293 -9.01 -9.77 -10.48
N SER A 294 -7.77 -10.18 -10.66
CA SER A 294 -7.33 -10.80 -11.90
C SER A 294 -6.17 -11.74 -11.65
N ARG A 295 -6.20 -12.87 -12.36
CA ARG A 295 -5.08 -13.80 -12.44
C ARG A 295 -3.77 -13.13 -12.86
N ARG A 296 -3.82 -12.12 -13.74
CA ARG A 296 -2.64 -11.39 -14.21
C ARG A 296 -1.96 -10.56 -13.12
N ARG A 297 -2.67 -10.34 -12.02
CA ARG A 297 -2.19 -9.67 -10.81
C ARG A 297 -2.04 -10.66 -9.66
N HIS A 298 -2.04 -11.97 -9.93
CA HIS A 298 -2.04 -13.00 -8.89
C HIS A 298 -3.12 -12.75 -7.80
N TRP A 299 -4.27 -12.17 -8.19
CA TRP A 299 -5.33 -11.76 -7.26
C TRP A 299 -4.81 -10.99 -6.05
N GLY A 300 -3.82 -10.13 -6.27
CA GLY A 300 -3.16 -9.32 -5.27
C GLY A 300 -3.00 -7.87 -5.72
N PRO A 301 -2.46 -7.00 -4.85
CA PRO A 301 -2.21 -5.59 -5.13
C PRO A 301 -0.96 -5.40 -6.02
N TYR A 302 -0.91 -6.09 -7.16
CA TYR A 302 0.22 -6.06 -8.10
C TYR A 302 -0.21 -5.51 -9.45
N LEU A 303 0.72 -4.89 -10.17
CA LEU A 303 0.51 -4.48 -11.56
C LEU A 303 0.21 -5.71 -12.44
N PRO A 304 -0.64 -5.57 -13.48
CA PRO A 304 -1.01 -6.70 -14.31
C PRO A 304 0.17 -7.12 -15.18
N VAL A 305 0.57 -8.38 -15.09
CA VAL A 305 1.62 -8.95 -15.94
C VAL A 305 1.04 -9.17 -17.34
N ALA A 306 1.79 -8.73 -18.36
CA ALA A 306 1.39 -8.91 -19.75
C ALA A 306 1.22 -10.41 -20.05
N PRO A 307 0.20 -10.79 -20.84
CA PRO A 307 0.07 -12.18 -21.28
C PRO A 307 1.33 -12.57 -22.02
N SER A 308 1.87 -13.76 -21.73
CA SER A 308 2.92 -14.31 -22.59
C SER A 308 2.35 -14.56 -23.99
N ALA A 309 3.20 -14.65 -25.01
CA ALA A 309 2.77 -15.04 -26.36
C ALA A 309 2.05 -16.42 -26.38
N GLU A 310 2.21 -17.22 -25.33
CA GLU A 310 1.57 -18.52 -25.13
C GLU A 310 0.14 -18.41 -24.54
N ASP A 311 -0.20 -17.26 -23.93
CA ASP A 311 -1.48 -16.95 -23.27
C ASP A 311 -2.51 -16.23 -24.16
N GLU A 312 -2.13 -15.78 -25.36
CA GLU A 312 -3.05 -15.14 -26.33
C GLU A 312 -4.08 -16.17 -26.83
N PRO A 313 -5.39 -15.99 -26.58
CA PRO A 313 -6.41 -16.78 -27.24
C PRO A 313 -6.47 -16.35 -28.72
N ASN A 314 -6.57 -17.31 -29.65
CA ASN A 314 -6.91 -17.03 -31.05
C ASN A 314 -8.30 -16.36 -31.12
N ALA A 315 -8.34 -15.04 -30.97
CA ALA A 315 -9.57 -14.27 -30.89
C ALA A 315 -10.03 -13.84 -32.30
N ARG A 316 -10.79 -14.70 -32.97
CA ARG A 316 -11.84 -14.21 -33.88
C ARG A 316 -13.07 -13.88 -33.03
N ARG A 317 -13.20 -12.63 -32.58
CA ARG A 317 -14.37 -12.15 -31.81
C ARG A 317 -15.50 -11.74 -32.74
N SER A 318 -16.69 -12.33 -32.55
CA SER A 318 -17.95 -11.85 -33.13
C SER A 318 -18.76 -11.08 -32.07
N PRO A 319 -19.35 -9.91 -32.41
CA PRO A 319 -19.99 -8.97 -31.46
C PRO A 319 -21.36 -9.41 -30.89
N SER A 320 -21.85 -10.62 -31.17
CA SER A 320 -23.19 -11.06 -30.77
C SER A 320 -23.26 -11.65 -29.34
N SER A 321 -22.14 -12.15 -28.79
CA SER A 321 -22.14 -12.88 -27.51
C SER A 321 -22.33 -11.98 -26.28
N GLU A 322 -21.84 -10.73 -26.33
CA GLU A 322 -21.94 -9.77 -25.23
C GLU A 322 -23.37 -9.24 -25.03
N ASN A 323 -24.13 -9.11 -26.12
CA ASN A 323 -25.51 -8.64 -26.10
C ASN A 323 -26.48 -9.70 -25.58
N ASN A 324 -26.20 -10.98 -25.80
CA ASN A 324 -27.06 -12.07 -25.32
C ASN A 324 -26.98 -12.26 -23.81
N ALA A 325 -25.79 -12.14 -23.20
CA ALA A 325 -25.62 -12.22 -21.75
C ALA A 325 -26.37 -11.08 -21.03
N ARG A 326 -26.28 -9.85 -21.56
CA ARG A 326 -27.02 -8.68 -21.05
C ARG A 326 -28.54 -8.84 -21.18
N ARG A 327 -29.02 -9.50 -22.24
CA ARG A 327 -30.46 -9.71 -22.48
C ARG A 327 -31.05 -10.82 -21.63
N ALA A 328 -30.29 -11.89 -21.37
CA ALA A 328 -30.69 -12.99 -20.50
C ALA A 328 -30.86 -12.54 -19.04
N LEU A 329 -29.95 -11.71 -18.53
CA LEU A 329 -30.02 -11.20 -17.16
C LEU A 329 -31.15 -10.17 -16.95
N ARG A 330 -31.44 -9.31 -17.93
CA ARG A 330 -32.63 -8.42 -17.87
C ARG A 330 -33.94 -9.20 -17.76
N ARG A 331 -34.03 -10.39 -18.37
CA ARG A 331 -35.21 -11.26 -18.25
C ARG A 331 -35.32 -11.91 -16.87
N MET A 332 -34.20 -12.21 -16.21
CA MET A 332 -34.21 -12.76 -14.85
C MET A 332 -34.69 -11.72 -13.81
N PHE A 333 -34.28 -10.46 -13.93
CA PHE A 333 -34.73 -9.41 -13.00
C PHE A 333 -36.16 -8.92 -13.26
N ALA A 334 -36.70 -9.10 -14.46
CA ALA A 334 -38.11 -8.82 -14.76
C ALA A 334 -39.08 -9.89 -14.18
N MET A 335 -38.59 -11.08 -13.82
CA MET A 335 -39.39 -12.13 -13.18
C MET A 335 -39.34 -12.09 -11.64
N GLY A 336 -38.50 -11.24 -11.05
CA GLY A 336 -38.29 -11.17 -9.59
C GLY A 336 -39.12 -10.11 -8.86
N SER A 337 -39.97 -9.35 -9.56
CA SER A 337 -40.67 -8.18 -8.99
C SER A 337 -42.12 -8.40 -8.56
N ASP A 338 -42.68 -9.61 -8.68
CA ASP A 338 -44.08 -9.87 -8.29
C ASP A 338 -44.18 -10.78 -7.06
N VAL A 339 -43.68 -10.32 -5.91
CA VAL A 339 -44.11 -10.82 -4.59
C VAL A 339 -44.08 -9.67 -3.57
N SER A 340 -45.13 -8.83 -3.54
CA SER A 340 -45.43 -7.96 -2.40
C SER A 340 -46.66 -8.48 -1.67
N GLY A 341 -46.46 -9.08 -0.50
CA GLY A 341 -47.53 -9.43 0.44
C GLY A 341 -48.00 -8.20 1.19
N SER A 342 -49.27 -7.84 1.02
CA SER A 342 -50.00 -6.86 1.81
C SER A 342 -51.10 -7.60 2.56
N GLU A 343 -51.11 -7.53 3.89
CA GLU A 343 -52.13 -8.14 4.74
C GLU A 343 -53.45 -7.33 4.72
N SER A 344 -54.55 -8.06 4.54
CA SER A 344 -55.91 -7.86 5.07
C SER A 344 -56.75 -6.63 4.68
N ASP A 345 -57.77 -6.87 3.85
CA ASP A 345 -59.15 -6.44 4.11
C ASP A 345 -60.14 -7.44 3.46
N PRO A 346 -61.08 -8.08 4.18
CA PRO A 346 -62.02 -9.05 3.63
C PRO A 346 -63.41 -8.43 3.48
N ASP A 347 -63.80 -8.03 2.26
CA ASP A 347 -65.21 -7.91 1.85
C ASP A 347 -65.32 -7.39 0.41
N TYR A 348 -65.39 -8.26 -0.62
CA TYR A 348 -66.17 -8.02 -1.85
C TYR A 348 -66.20 -9.23 -2.81
N PHE A 349 -67.39 -9.67 -3.21
CA PHE A 349 -67.68 -10.54 -4.37
C PHE A 349 -68.92 -9.94 -5.07
N PRO A 350 -69.26 -10.33 -6.32
CA PRO A 350 -68.53 -10.28 -7.60
C PRO A 350 -69.34 -9.44 -8.63
N ASP A 351 -68.86 -9.29 -9.89
CA ASP A 351 -69.62 -9.61 -11.13
C ASP A 351 -69.16 -8.94 -12.44
N VAL A 352 -69.18 -9.77 -13.50
CA VAL A 352 -69.64 -9.49 -14.89
C VAL A 352 -68.64 -8.99 -15.97
N GLU A 353 -68.33 -9.96 -16.84
CA GLU A 353 -68.42 -9.98 -18.32
C GLU A 353 -67.31 -9.44 -19.24
N THR A 354 -66.82 -10.39 -20.06
CA THR A 354 -66.57 -10.31 -21.53
C THR A 354 -65.39 -9.42 -21.99
N SER A 355 -64.56 -9.77 -22.97
CA SER A 355 -64.60 -10.78 -24.03
C SER A 355 -63.21 -10.86 -24.69
N THR A 356 -62.80 -12.07 -25.06
CA THR A 356 -61.76 -12.39 -26.08
C THR A 356 -62.26 -11.95 -27.49
N PRO A 357 -61.43 -11.75 -28.53
CA PRO A 357 -60.61 -12.81 -29.17
C PRO A 357 -59.23 -12.37 -29.74
N SER A 358 -58.19 -13.21 -29.67
CA SER A 358 -57.77 -14.19 -30.71
C SER A 358 -57.44 -13.60 -32.09
N SER A 359 -56.16 -13.71 -32.51
CA SER A 359 -55.84 -14.24 -33.84
C SER A 359 -54.50 -14.99 -33.79
N TYR A 360 -54.54 -16.16 -34.42
CA TYR A 360 -53.55 -17.21 -34.50
C TYR A 360 -52.44 -16.85 -35.49
N GLU A 361 -51.23 -17.36 -35.28
CA GLU A 361 -50.49 -18.07 -36.32
C GLU A 361 -49.36 -18.91 -35.69
N SER A 362 -49.47 -20.21 -35.90
CA SER A 362 -48.47 -21.24 -35.61
C SER A 362 -47.58 -21.40 -36.83
N ASP A 363 -46.26 -21.45 -36.65
CA ASP A 363 -45.38 -22.14 -37.59
C ASP A 363 -44.32 -22.94 -36.82
N ASP A 364 -44.34 -24.24 -37.11
CA ASP A 364 -43.51 -25.31 -36.60
C ASP A 364 -42.38 -25.51 -37.61
N ALA A 365 -41.13 -25.28 -37.20
CA ALA A 365 -39.95 -25.63 -37.98
C ALA A 365 -38.84 -26.11 -37.03
N SER A 366 -38.60 -27.41 -37.05
CA SER A 366 -37.44 -28.07 -36.46
C SER A 366 -36.15 -27.60 -37.15
N GLU A 367 -35.32 -26.84 -36.44
CA GLU A 367 -33.94 -26.56 -36.83
C GLU A 367 -32.95 -27.04 -35.74
N GLU A 368 -31.98 -27.80 -36.22
CA GLU A 368 -30.97 -28.58 -35.51
C GLU A 368 -30.13 -27.74 -34.53
N GLU A 369 -29.88 -28.27 -33.31
CA GLU A 369 -28.86 -27.73 -32.42
C GLU A 369 -27.48 -27.79 -33.12
N PRO A 370 -26.76 -26.67 -33.27
CA PRO A 370 -25.42 -26.69 -33.83
C PRO A 370 -24.47 -27.40 -32.86
N PRO A 371 -23.50 -28.19 -33.36
CA PRO A 371 -22.73 -29.09 -32.52
C PRO A 371 -21.80 -28.31 -31.59
N LEU A 372 -21.65 -28.82 -30.36
CA LEU A 372 -20.67 -28.46 -29.34
C LEU A 372 -19.23 -28.63 -29.85
N VAL A 373 -18.77 -27.76 -30.73
CA VAL A 373 -17.40 -27.75 -31.25
C VAL A 373 -16.79 -26.36 -31.08
N ASP A 374 -16.48 -26.01 -29.83
CA ASP A 374 -15.23 -25.25 -29.51
C ASP A 374 -14.95 -25.07 -28.01
N LEU A 375 -15.79 -25.57 -27.10
CA LEU A 375 -15.56 -25.43 -25.65
C LEU A 375 -14.58 -26.47 -25.06
N VAL A 376 -14.17 -27.47 -25.85
CA VAL A 376 -13.30 -28.56 -25.36
C VAL A 376 -11.81 -28.30 -25.64
N GLN A 377 -11.47 -27.53 -26.68
CA GLN A 377 -10.06 -27.30 -27.04
C GLN A 377 -9.39 -26.18 -26.22
N SER A 378 -10.17 -25.27 -25.62
CA SER A 378 -9.64 -24.23 -24.73
C SER A 378 -9.25 -24.72 -23.32
N ARG A 379 -9.60 -25.97 -22.98
CA ARG A 379 -9.36 -26.56 -21.65
C ARG A 379 -7.98 -27.18 -21.43
N LYS A 380 -7.06 -27.16 -22.42
CA LYS A 380 -5.75 -27.85 -22.31
C LYS A 380 -4.52 -26.97 -22.11
N ARG A 381 -4.62 -25.64 -22.13
CA ARG A 381 -3.49 -24.79 -21.70
C ARG A 381 -3.68 -24.42 -20.24
N LYS A 382 -2.88 -25.01 -19.35
CA LYS A 382 -2.72 -24.51 -17.98
C LYS A 382 -2.18 -23.08 -18.11
N ARG A 383 -3.07 -22.08 -18.13
CA ARG A 383 -2.69 -20.67 -17.98
C ARG A 383 -1.81 -20.61 -16.74
N VAL A 384 -0.63 -20.02 -16.81
CA VAL A 384 0.35 -20.03 -15.71
C VAL A 384 0.09 -18.82 -14.81
N LEU A 385 0.36 -18.93 -13.51
CA LEU A 385 0.29 -17.76 -12.62
C LEU A 385 1.57 -16.94 -12.75
N PRO A 386 1.49 -15.60 -12.66
CA PRO A 386 2.70 -14.78 -12.63
C PRO A 386 3.64 -15.22 -11.51
N SER A 387 4.91 -15.41 -11.84
CA SER A 387 5.94 -15.72 -10.85
C SER A 387 6.27 -14.50 -9.99
N PRO A 388 6.83 -14.67 -8.78
CA PRO A 388 7.30 -13.57 -7.93
C PRO A 388 8.30 -12.62 -8.62
N GLU A 389 9.07 -13.10 -9.61
CA GLU A 389 9.97 -12.27 -10.42
C GLU A 389 9.23 -11.29 -11.35
N GLN A 390 8.03 -11.66 -11.81
CA GLN A 390 7.22 -10.84 -12.71
C GLN A 390 6.32 -9.85 -11.95
N LEU A 391 6.02 -10.13 -10.68
CA LEU A 391 5.13 -9.32 -9.87
C LEU A 391 5.81 -8.02 -9.41
N ARG A 392 5.06 -6.92 -9.55
CA ARG A 392 5.46 -5.59 -9.08
C ARG A 392 4.30 -5.00 -8.28
N PRO A 393 4.54 -4.44 -7.08
CA PRO A 393 3.49 -3.78 -6.30
C PRO A 393 2.77 -2.70 -7.11
N ASP A 394 1.44 -2.68 -7.03
CA ASP A 394 0.62 -1.57 -7.51
C ASP A 394 0.50 -0.55 -6.38
N TRP A 395 1.50 0.32 -6.29
CA TRP A 395 1.58 1.33 -5.25
C TRP A 395 0.44 2.34 -5.28
N VAL A 396 -0.23 2.49 -6.42
CA VAL A 396 -1.43 3.34 -6.51
C VAL A 396 -2.60 2.71 -5.78
N TRP A 397 -2.79 1.40 -5.93
CA TRP A 397 -3.79 0.65 -5.17
C TRP A 397 -3.43 0.60 -3.68
N LEU A 398 -2.17 0.30 -3.34
CA LEU A 398 -1.70 0.25 -1.95
C LEU A 398 -1.82 1.61 -1.26
N GLY A 399 -1.42 2.71 -1.91
CA GLY A 399 -1.61 4.05 -1.39
C GLY A 399 -3.08 4.37 -1.13
N ALA A 400 -3.98 3.98 -2.04
CA ALA A 400 -5.43 4.13 -1.82
C ALA A 400 -5.95 3.29 -0.64
N ALA A 401 -5.52 2.03 -0.53
CA ALA A 401 -5.84 1.16 0.60
C ALA A 401 -5.37 1.78 1.93
N ARG A 402 -4.18 2.40 1.95
CA ARG A 402 -3.65 3.09 3.13
C ARG A 402 -4.54 4.26 3.55
N ILE A 403 -4.99 5.09 2.59
CA ILE A 403 -5.90 6.23 2.83
C ILE A 403 -7.21 5.73 3.44
N LEU A 404 -7.80 4.71 2.83
CA LEU A 404 -9.09 4.14 3.21
C LEU A 404 -9.05 3.57 4.64
N ILE A 405 -8.07 2.71 4.92
CA ILE A 405 -7.94 2.09 6.25
C ILE A 405 -7.62 3.14 7.31
N GLN A 406 -6.79 4.13 7.00
CA GLN A 406 -6.49 5.20 7.96
C GLN A 406 -7.72 5.99 8.36
N ALA A 407 -8.57 6.35 7.39
CA ALA A 407 -9.80 7.06 7.66
C ALA A 407 -10.73 6.22 8.56
N ASN A 408 -10.96 4.96 8.16
CA ASN A 408 -11.81 4.04 8.91
C ASN A 408 -11.34 3.77 10.35
N LEU A 409 -10.03 3.71 10.55
CA LEU A 409 -9.43 3.55 11.88
C LEU A 409 -9.48 4.84 12.70
N SER A 410 -9.36 6.02 12.06
CA SER A 410 -9.42 7.31 12.75
C SER A 410 -10.80 7.59 13.35
N ASP A 411 -11.85 6.99 12.78
CA ASP A 411 -13.22 7.06 13.32
C ASP A 411 -13.43 6.19 14.57
N MET A 412 -12.46 5.33 14.92
CA MET A 412 -12.54 4.49 16.11
C MET A 412 -11.98 5.26 17.31
N GLU A 413 -12.86 5.87 18.10
CA GLU A 413 -12.52 6.72 19.27
C GLU A 413 -11.56 6.05 20.26
N ALA A 414 -11.54 4.71 20.32
CA ALA A 414 -10.66 3.93 21.20
C ALA A 414 -9.20 3.85 20.74
N LEU A 415 -8.87 4.26 19.51
CA LEU A 415 -7.52 4.12 18.93
C LEU A 415 -6.85 5.48 18.75
N ASN A 416 -5.74 5.71 19.46
CA ASN A 416 -4.89 6.86 19.20
C ASN A 416 -4.01 6.61 17.96
N LEU A 417 -4.56 6.84 16.77
CA LEU A 417 -3.86 6.55 15.51
C LEU A 417 -2.57 7.36 15.33
N SER A 418 -2.46 8.50 15.99
CA SER A 418 -1.27 9.36 15.86
C SER A 418 0.00 8.65 16.34
N GLU A 419 -0.11 7.79 17.35
CA GLU A 419 0.98 6.93 17.85
C GLU A 419 1.29 5.76 16.90
N PHE A 420 0.30 5.31 16.12
CA PHE A 420 0.45 4.19 15.18
C PHE A 420 1.02 4.59 13.81
N THR A 421 1.04 5.89 13.50
CA THR A 421 1.57 6.41 12.23
C THR A 421 2.95 7.04 12.35
N ASP A 422 3.74 6.65 13.36
CA ASP A 422 5.11 7.15 13.53
C ASP A 422 6.00 6.75 12.34
N TRP A 423 6.80 7.69 11.86
CA TRP A 423 7.70 7.48 10.73
C TRP A 423 8.95 6.68 11.11
N ASN A 424 9.11 6.25 12.36
CA ASN A 424 10.11 5.28 12.72
C ASN A 424 9.67 3.84 12.42
N PHE A 425 8.38 3.60 12.17
CA PHE A 425 7.89 2.23 12.01
C PHE A 425 8.37 1.55 10.72
N TRP A 426 8.73 2.31 9.69
CA TRP A 426 9.22 1.75 8.43
C TRP A 426 10.70 1.31 8.46
N ARG A 427 11.38 1.39 9.62
CA ARG A 427 12.77 0.96 9.84
C ARG A 427 12.92 -0.55 9.92
N GLU A 428 14.12 -1.09 9.69
CA GLU A 428 14.43 -2.48 10.04
C GLU A 428 14.42 -2.64 11.57
N ALA A 429 13.43 -3.33 12.12
CA ALA A 429 13.24 -3.44 13.56
C ALA A 429 13.46 -4.87 14.07
N TRP A 430 12.64 -5.82 13.60
CA TRP A 430 12.58 -7.16 14.19
C TRP A 430 13.60 -8.15 13.64
N VAL A 431 14.19 -7.83 12.50
CA VAL A 431 15.28 -8.59 11.87
C VAL A 431 16.53 -8.64 12.75
N ASN A 432 16.69 -7.64 13.62
CA ASN A 432 17.92 -7.39 14.37
C ASN A 432 18.01 -8.14 15.70
N ARG A 433 17.08 -9.07 16.01
CA ARG A 433 17.24 -10.04 17.09
C ARG A 433 18.44 -10.94 16.80
N ALA A 434 19.61 -10.49 17.26
CA ALA A 434 20.90 -11.13 17.02
C ALA A 434 21.03 -12.50 17.74
N ASP A 435 20.15 -12.78 18.70
CA ASP A 435 20.23 -13.92 19.61
C ASP A 435 19.23 -15.06 19.30
N ASP A 436 18.39 -14.93 18.26
CA ASP A 436 17.53 -16.04 17.85
C ASP A 436 18.40 -17.09 17.15
N GLU A 437 18.67 -18.20 17.86
CA GLU A 437 19.32 -19.39 17.32
C GLU A 437 18.62 -19.81 16.02
N PRO A 438 19.37 -20.07 14.94
CA PRO A 438 18.76 -20.51 13.69
C PRO A 438 17.95 -21.78 13.89
N PHE A 439 16.74 -21.80 13.34
CA PHE A 439 15.84 -22.94 13.49
C PHE A 439 16.44 -24.17 12.82
N SER A 440 16.71 -25.22 13.60
CA SER A 440 17.03 -26.54 13.09
C SER A 440 15.74 -27.31 12.79
N PHE A 441 15.28 -27.22 11.55
CA PHE A 441 14.18 -28.05 11.08
C PHE A 441 14.74 -29.42 10.70
N LEU A 442 14.68 -30.39 11.62
CA LEU A 442 14.87 -31.79 11.26
C LEU A 442 13.70 -32.22 10.36
N PRO A 443 13.93 -32.77 9.15
CA PRO A 443 12.88 -33.31 8.30
C PRO A 443 12.05 -34.35 9.06
N GLU A 444 10.73 -34.37 8.86
CA GLU A 444 9.79 -35.25 9.57
C GLU A 444 10.14 -36.75 9.49
N GLY A 445 10.95 -37.16 8.50
CA GLY A 445 11.44 -38.53 8.33
C GLY A 445 12.42 -39.02 9.41
N GLU A 446 13.07 -38.13 10.17
CA GLU A 446 14.12 -38.50 11.14
C GLU A 446 13.68 -38.43 12.61
N ARG A 447 12.49 -37.89 12.90
CA ARG A 447 11.95 -37.85 14.29
C ARG A 447 11.68 -39.24 14.89
N ARG A 448 11.71 -40.31 14.09
CA ARG A 448 11.42 -41.69 14.54
C ARG A 448 12.65 -42.54 14.87
N SER A 449 13.89 -42.07 14.68
CA SER A 449 15.08 -42.92 14.86
C SER A 449 16.07 -42.49 15.95
N VAL A 450 15.89 -41.35 16.62
CA VAL A 450 16.82 -40.93 17.69
C VAL A 450 16.39 -41.51 19.05
N ALA A 451 16.40 -42.84 19.13
CA ALA A 451 16.38 -43.56 20.39
C ALA A 451 17.23 -44.85 20.27
N ARG A 452 18.55 -44.70 20.15
CA ARG A 452 19.61 -45.48 20.83
C ARG A 452 20.97 -45.22 20.16
N GLY A 453 22.02 -45.23 20.99
CA GLY A 453 23.32 -44.64 20.68
C GLY A 453 24.15 -45.35 19.60
N GLY A 454 25.19 -44.65 19.18
CA GLY A 454 26.25 -45.18 18.31
C GLY A 454 27.01 -44.05 17.62
N ALA A 455 28.17 -43.69 18.16
CA ALA A 455 29.08 -42.74 17.52
C ALA A 455 29.62 -43.32 16.21
N THR A 456 29.47 -42.61 15.08
CA THR A 456 30.50 -42.45 14.03
C THR A 456 30.06 -41.52 12.90
N THR A 457 31.05 -40.81 12.35
CA THR A 457 31.13 -40.14 11.04
C THR A 457 30.34 -38.85 10.81
N LYS A 458 31.06 -37.72 10.90
CA LYS A 458 30.76 -36.42 10.30
C LYS A 458 30.43 -36.58 8.82
N LYS A 459 29.15 -36.50 8.46
CA LYS A 459 28.73 -35.92 7.18
C LYS A 459 28.51 -34.44 7.45
N HIS A 460 29.07 -33.60 6.59
CA HIS A 460 28.77 -32.17 6.52
C HIS A 460 27.28 -32.08 6.14
N ASP A 461 26.42 -31.94 7.14
CA ASP A 461 25.00 -31.76 6.93
C ASP A 461 24.78 -30.28 6.66
N ASP A 462 24.39 -29.98 5.42
CA ASP A 462 24.08 -28.65 4.88
C ASP A 462 22.74 -28.17 5.48
N THR A 463 22.66 -28.18 6.82
CA THR A 463 21.54 -27.59 7.56
C THR A 463 21.61 -26.09 7.34
N GLN A 464 20.98 -25.63 6.27
CA GLN A 464 20.83 -24.22 5.98
C GLN A 464 20.06 -23.61 7.17
N GLN A 465 20.83 -22.95 8.04
CA GLN A 465 20.37 -22.26 9.23
C GLN A 465 19.46 -21.10 8.81
N CYS A 466 18.17 -21.37 8.64
CA CYS A 466 17.22 -20.38 8.12
C CYS A 466 16.55 -19.63 9.29
N ARG A 467 16.70 -18.30 9.27
CA ARG A 467 16.14 -17.36 10.25
C ARG A 467 14.85 -16.72 9.73
N ASP A 468 14.02 -16.22 10.64
CA ASP A 468 12.83 -15.43 10.32
C ASP A 468 13.21 -14.01 9.83
N TRP A 469 13.71 -13.93 8.60
CA TRP A 469 14.25 -12.71 8.02
C TRP A 469 13.18 -11.65 7.76
N ALA A 470 11.91 -12.03 7.61
CA ALA A 470 10.80 -11.10 7.39
C ALA A 470 10.04 -10.74 8.68
N ALA A 471 10.50 -11.25 9.84
CA ALA A 471 9.87 -11.05 11.14
C ALA A 471 8.40 -11.51 11.21
N VAL A 472 8.10 -12.65 10.57
CA VAL A 472 6.76 -13.25 10.48
C VAL A 472 6.21 -13.67 11.84
N GLN A 473 7.05 -14.29 12.66
CA GLN A 473 6.61 -14.96 13.87
C GLN A 473 6.26 -13.94 14.96
N GLY A 474 5.01 -13.99 15.44
CA GLY A 474 4.54 -13.10 16.49
C GLY A 474 3.03 -13.01 16.57
N VAL A 475 2.58 -12.07 17.39
CA VAL A 475 1.17 -11.72 17.56
C VAL A 475 0.91 -10.44 16.78
N TRP A 476 -0.13 -10.48 15.97
CA TRP A 476 -0.50 -9.40 15.07
C TRP A 476 -1.93 -8.94 15.35
N ARG A 477 -2.23 -7.74 14.87
CA ARG A 477 -3.58 -7.25 14.65
C ARG A 477 -3.75 -6.99 13.16
N ARG A 478 -4.94 -7.25 12.63
CA ARG A 478 -5.29 -6.95 11.24
C ARG A 478 -6.58 -6.17 11.22
N ALA A 479 -6.51 -4.93 10.73
CA ALA A 479 -7.68 -4.20 10.29
C ALA A 479 -8.07 -4.66 8.89
N VAL A 480 -9.34 -4.96 8.67
CA VAL A 480 -9.93 -5.24 7.35
C VAL A 480 -11.07 -4.25 7.12
N THR A 481 -11.15 -3.69 5.91
CA THR A 481 -12.22 -2.78 5.50
C THR A 481 -12.86 -3.26 4.20
N TRP A 482 -14.18 -3.35 4.17
CA TRP A 482 -14.97 -3.83 3.03
C TRP A 482 -16.32 -3.09 2.92
N LEU A 483 -17.00 -3.28 1.79
CA LEU A 483 -18.39 -2.84 1.60
C LEU A 483 -19.34 -4.03 1.74
N ASP A 484 -20.57 -3.78 2.17
CA ASP A 484 -21.64 -4.78 2.03
C ASP A 484 -21.71 -5.28 0.58
N TYR A 485 -22.04 -6.55 0.39
CA TYR A 485 -21.99 -7.18 -0.91
C TYR A 485 -22.99 -6.56 -1.91
N ALA A 486 -24.16 -6.11 -1.43
CA ALA A 486 -25.15 -5.45 -2.28
C ALA A 486 -24.63 -4.10 -2.77
N ASP A 487 -24.06 -3.30 -1.88
CA ASP A 487 -23.46 -2.00 -2.21
C ASP A 487 -22.24 -2.17 -3.13
N LEU A 488 -21.36 -3.11 -2.81
CA LEU A 488 -20.19 -3.44 -3.63
C LEU A 488 -20.62 -3.78 -5.06
N THR A 489 -21.62 -4.64 -5.21
CA THR A 489 -22.14 -5.04 -6.51
C THR A 489 -22.80 -3.87 -7.22
N HIS A 490 -23.65 -3.11 -6.52
CA HIS A 490 -24.35 -1.95 -7.08
C HIS A 490 -23.36 -0.94 -7.66
N HIS A 491 -22.39 -0.49 -6.87
CA HIS A 491 -21.45 0.54 -7.29
C HIS A 491 -20.45 0.07 -8.34
N ASN A 492 -20.12 -1.23 -8.41
CA ASN A 492 -19.34 -1.78 -9.53
C ASN A 492 -20.11 -1.79 -10.85
N HIS A 493 -21.46 -1.86 -10.83
CA HIS A 493 -22.29 -1.84 -12.04
C HIS A 493 -22.70 -0.42 -12.46
N PHE A 494 -23.02 0.45 -11.49
CA PHE A 494 -23.62 1.76 -11.75
C PHE A 494 -22.69 2.94 -11.43
N GLY A 495 -21.54 2.72 -10.80
CA GLY A 495 -20.66 3.79 -10.31
C GLY A 495 -21.13 4.37 -8.97
N GLY A 496 -20.70 5.59 -8.62
CA GLY A 496 -21.15 6.27 -7.40
C GLY A 496 -20.37 5.94 -6.13
N PHE A 497 -19.11 5.54 -6.22
CA PHE A 497 -18.25 5.29 -5.04
C PHE A 497 -17.94 6.57 -4.23
N ASP A 498 -18.27 7.74 -4.77
CA ASP A 498 -18.23 9.04 -4.14
C ASP A 498 -19.48 9.36 -3.30
N ASP A 499 -20.47 8.45 -3.23
CA ASP A 499 -21.65 8.60 -2.38
C ASP A 499 -21.26 8.79 -0.90
N PRO A 500 -21.62 9.93 -0.27
CA PRO A 500 -21.40 10.15 1.16
C PRO A 500 -22.16 9.17 2.05
N GLY A 501 -23.26 8.58 1.57
CA GLY A 501 -24.07 7.59 2.29
C GLY A 501 -23.50 6.18 2.27
N LEU A 502 -22.52 5.89 1.40
CA LEU A 502 -21.87 4.58 1.33
C LEU A 502 -21.02 4.34 2.58
N PHE A 503 -21.24 3.21 3.24
CA PHE A 503 -20.62 2.85 4.51
C PHE A 503 -19.67 1.66 4.37
N GLU A 504 -18.43 1.81 4.86
CA GLU A 504 -17.50 0.70 5.02
C GLU A 504 -17.69 -0.06 6.32
N CYS A 505 -17.84 -1.37 6.19
CA CYS A 505 -17.63 -2.30 7.29
C CYS A 505 -16.14 -2.38 7.63
N LYS A 506 -15.83 -2.50 8.92
CA LYS A 506 -14.47 -2.58 9.43
C LYS A 506 -14.39 -3.50 10.64
N ILE A 507 -13.30 -4.25 10.75
CA ILE A 507 -13.00 -5.11 11.91
C ILE A 507 -11.51 -5.10 12.19
N ILE A 508 -11.13 -5.28 13.46
CA ILE A 508 -9.75 -5.59 13.87
C ILE A 508 -9.75 -6.96 14.52
N VAL A 509 -8.98 -7.89 13.96
CA VAL A 509 -8.87 -9.25 14.48
C VAL A 509 -7.46 -9.57 14.95
N PRO A 510 -7.28 -10.40 15.99
CA PRO A 510 -5.97 -10.91 16.37
C PRO A 510 -5.50 -12.02 15.43
N LEU A 511 -4.18 -12.10 15.21
CA LEU A 511 -3.55 -13.23 14.56
C LEU A 511 -2.34 -13.69 15.36
N ARG A 512 -2.06 -14.99 15.30
CA ARG A 512 -0.81 -15.57 15.78
C ARG A 512 -0.18 -16.37 14.65
N LEU A 513 1.02 -15.96 14.23
CA LEU A 513 1.75 -16.57 13.11
C LEU A 513 3.05 -17.21 13.59
N ARG A 514 3.41 -18.35 12.98
CA ARG A 514 4.67 -19.06 13.21
C ARG A 514 5.30 -19.48 11.90
N VAL A 515 6.63 -19.50 11.88
CA VAL A 515 7.41 -20.08 10.78
C VAL A 515 7.42 -21.59 10.94
N VAL A 516 7.08 -22.32 9.89
CA VAL A 516 7.01 -23.79 9.92
C VAL A 516 8.02 -24.47 9.01
N GLY A 517 8.65 -23.71 8.12
CA GLY A 517 9.68 -24.22 7.23
C GLY A 517 10.10 -23.19 6.20
N TYR A 518 10.96 -23.61 5.28
CA TYR A 518 11.50 -22.77 4.22
C TYR A 518 11.53 -23.54 2.89
N ASP A 519 11.30 -22.84 1.80
CA ASP A 519 11.57 -23.29 0.43
C ASP A 519 12.72 -22.47 -0.17
N ALA A 520 13.17 -22.85 -1.38
CA ALA A 520 14.13 -22.07 -2.14
C ALA A 520 13.70 -20.59 -2.29
N PRO A 521 14.67 -19.66 -2.37
CA PRO A 521 14.37 -18.25 -2.63
C PRO A 521 13.51 -18.09 -3.88
N ALA A 522 12.40 -17.36 -3.76
CA ALA A 522 11.49 -17.09 -4.88
C ALA A 522 12.14 -16.28 -6.01
N VAL A 523 13.21 -15.55 -5.69
CA VAL A 523 13.99 -14.72 -6.61
C VAL A 523 15.46 -14.98 -6.34
N ALA A 524 16.21 -15.39 -7.36
CA ALA A 524 17.61 -15.80 -7.21
C ALA A 524 18.54 -14.68 -6.72
N ALA A 525 18.16 -13.41 -6.92
CA ALA A 525 18.92 -12.24 -6.46
C ALA A 525 18.97 -12.09 -4.93
N TYR A 526 18.15 -12.83 -4.17
CA TYR A 526 18.10 -12.79 -2.71
C TYR A 526 18.34 -14.18 -2.09
N PRO A 527 19.54 -14.76 -2.25
CA PRO A 527 19.84 -16.11 -1.78
C PRO A 527 19.79 -16.26 -0.25
N ASP A 528 19.96 -15.15 0.47
CA ASP A 528 19.87 -15.04 1.93
C ASP A 528 18.42 -15.00 2.46
N ARG A 529 17.42 -14.95 1.56
CA ARG A 529 16.00 -14.76 1.89
C ARG A 529 15.17 -15.89 1.27
N PRO A 530 15.26 -17.11 1.82
CA PRO A 530 14.44 -18.23 1.38
C PRO A 530 12.95 -17.94 1.58
N THR A 531 12.09 -18.55 0.78
CA THR A 531 10.64 -18.41 0.95
C THR A 531 10.23 -19.02 2.28
N ILE A 532 9.63 -18.24 3.17
CA ILE A 532 9.19 -18.67 4.49
C ILE A 532 7.81 -19.33 4.36
N LYS A 533 7.63 -20.53 4.92
CA LYS A 533 6.31 -21.14 5.12
C LYS A 533 5.74 -20.72 6.46
N VAL A 534 4.48 -20.30 6.43
CA VAL A 534 3.79 -19.72 7.59
C VAL A 534 2.56 -20.53 7.90
N GLU A 535 2.34 -20.79 9.19
CA GLU A 535 1.06 -21.29 9.70
C GLU A 535 0.64 -20.47 10.92
N GLY A 536 -0.63 -20.50 11.26
CA GLY A 536 -1.15 -19.74 12.38
C GLY A 536 -2.65 -19.86 12.58
N GLU A 537 -3.17 -18.93 13.35
CA GLU A 537 -4.59 -18.79 13.66
C GLU A 537 -5.00 -17.31 13.68
N MET A 538 -6.28 -17.06 13.46
CA MET A 538 -6.89 -15.74 13.32
C MET A 538 -8.29 -15.74 13.90
N GLY A 539 -8.69 -14.61 14.51
CA GLY A 539 -10.10 -14.37 14.80
C GLY A 539 -10.87 -14.02 13.53
N GLY A 540 -12.06 -14.60 13.35
CA GLY A 540 -12.96 -14.23 12.27
C GLY A 540 -13.88 -13.06 12.61
N GLN A 541 -15.04 -12.99 11.96
CA GLN A 541 -15.95 -11.84 12.07
C GLN A 541 -16.64 -11.79 13.44
N GLU A 542 -16.98 -12.94 13.99
CA GLU A 542 -17.66 -13.09 15.28
C GLU A 542 -16.67 -13.31 16.44
N PHE A 543 -15.40 -12.98 16.22
CA PHE A 543 -14.40 -13.11 17.28
C PHE A 543 -14.60 -12.02 18.33
N GLU A 544 -15.08 -12.42 19.51
CA GLU A 544 -15.27 -11.53 20.67
C GLU A 544 -14.20 -11.78 21.74
N GLY A 545 -13.50 -12.91 21.66
CA GLY A 545 -12.40 -13.26 22.53
C GLY A 545 -12.88 -13.64 23.93
N TYR A 546 -13.97 -14.39 24.06
CA TYR A 546 -14.55 -14.69 25.37
C TYR A 546 -13.60 -15.47 26.31
N GLU A 547 -13.96 -15.49 27.61
CA GLU A 547 -13.27 -16.32 28.61
C GLU A 547 -13.28 -17.81 28.22
N GLU A 548 -12.29 -18.57 28.71
CA GLU A 548 -12.08 -19.98 28.35
C GLU A 548 -13.36 -20.82 28.45
N GLY A 549 -13.86 -21.34 27.31
CA GLY A 549 -14.98 -22.29 27.25
C GLY A 549 -16.08 -21.96 26.25
N VAL A 550 -16.13 -20.74 25.70
CA VAL A 550 -17.03 -20.36 24.59
C VAL A 550 -16.31 -20.54 23.26
N LYS A 551 -17.01 -21.04 22.23
CA LYS A 551 -16.44 -21.18 20.87
C LYS A 551 -16.34 -19.79 20.24
N ASP A 552 -15.12 -19.23 20.19
CA ASP A 552 -14.81 -18.06 19.36
C ASP A 552 -14.69 -18.48 17.88
N ASP A 553 -14.99 -17.58 16.93
CA ASP A 553 -14.71 -17.74 15.49
C ASP A 553 -13.18 -17.77 15.27
N LEU A 554 -12.61 -18.97 15.31
CA LEU A 554 -11.17 -19.24 15.14
C LEU A 554 -10.91 -19.89 13.80
N ARG A 555 -10.05 -19.24 13.00
CA ARG A 555 -9.69 -19.68 11.65
C ARG A 555 -8.23 -20.04 11.57
N ARG A 556 -7.90 -21.13 10.87
CA ARG A 556 -6.51 -21.50 10.60
C ARG A 556 -5.95 -20.63 9.49
N ILE A 557 -4.67 -20.29 9.60
CA ILE A 557 -3.92 -19.58 8.57
C ILE A 557 -2.79 -20.48 8.07
N HIS A 558 -2.59 -20.49 6.76
CA HIS A 558 -1.36 -20.97 6.14
C HIS A 558 -0.94 -20.04 5.00
N GLY A 559 0.32 -20.11 4.60
CA GLY A 559 0.79 -19.29 3.50
C GLY A 559 2.30 -19.18 3.39
N THR A 560 2.75 -18.18 2.64
CA THR A 560 4.17 -17.93 2.39
C THR A 560 4.55 -16.46 2.45
N VAL A 561 5.80 -16.21 2.83
CA VAL A 561 6.44 -14.88 2.75
C VAL A 561 7.69 -14.99 1.90
N SER A 562 7.81 -14.13 0.90
CA SER A 562 8.88 -14.20 -0.11
C SER A 562 9.30 -12.82 -0.60
N MET A 563 10.47 -12.75 -1.25
CA MET A 563 10.93 -11.53 -1.92
C MET A 563 10.30 -11.39 -3.30
N LEU A 564 9.97 -10.16 -3.68
CA LEU A 564 9.74 -9.77 -5.08
C LEU A 564 11.04 -9.30 -5.72
N ALA A 565 11.14 -9.36 -7.05
CA ALA A 565 12.30 -8.83 -7.79
C ALA A 565 12.50 -7.32 -7.63
N THR A 566 11.49 -6.61 -7.13
CA THR A 566 11.55 -5.18 -6.81
C THR A 566 12.18 -4.87 -5.45
N GLY A 567 12.55 -5.90 -4.66
CA GLY A 567 13.12 -5.76 -3.32
C GLY A 567 12.08 -5.62 -2.21
N HIS A 568 10.79 -5.67 -2.51
CA HIS A 568 9.71 -5.65 -1.51
C HIS A 568 9.35 -7.06 -1.04
N VAL A 569 8.87 -7.16 0.20
CA VAL A 569 8.44 -8.42 0.82
C VAL A 569 6.98 -8.67 0.51
N ARG A 570 6.68 -9.82 -0.10
CA ARG A 570 5.34 -10.29 -0.42
C ARG A 570 4.85 -11.25 0.66
N TRP A 571 3.60 -11.05 1.08
CA TRP A 571 2.86 -11.89 1.99
C TRP A 571 1.66 -12.50 1.26
N CYS A 572 1.57 -13.82 1.26
CA CYS A 572 0.46 -14.58 0.68
C CYS A 572 -0.10 -15.49 1.77
N LEU A 573 -1.23 -15.14 2.35
CA LEU A 573 -1.87 -15.87 3.44
C LEU A 573 -3.27 -16.30 3.04
N THR A 574 -3.66 -17.50 3.43
CA THR A 574 -5.01 -18.04 3.25
C THR A 574 -5.56 -18.42 4.62
N SER A 575 -6.84 -18.13 4.86
CA SER A 575 -7.54 -18.55 6.08
C SER A 575 -8.73 -19.44 5.80
N SER A 576 -8.94 -20.39 6.72
CA SER A 576 -9.99 -21.39 6.62
C SER A 576 -11.39 -20.83 6.90
N GLU A 577 -12.40 -21.64 6.60
CA GLU A 577 -13.75 -21.51 7.15
C GLU A 577 -13.73 -21.69 8.68
N GLU A 578 -14.78 -21.20 9.36
CA GLU A 578 -14.95 -21.35 10.81
C GLU A 578 -15.19 -22.82 11.18
N ASP A 579 -16.09 -23.49 10.46
CA ASP A 579 -16.54 -24.84 10.79
C ASP A 579 -15.67 -25.95 10.16
N ASP A 580 -14.96 -25.65 9.08
CA ASP A 580 -14.03 -26.58 8.44
C ASP A 580 -12.61 -26.00 8.32
N PRO A 581 -11.69 -26.40 9.22
CA PRO A 581 -10.32 -25.91 9.21
C PRO A 581 -9.49 -26.38 8.00
N ASN A 582 -10.01 -27.28 7.16
CA ASN A 582 -9.33 -27.76 5.95
C ASN A 582 -9.84 -27.11 4.68
N THR A 583 -10.90 -26.30 4.76
CA THR A 583 -11.46 -25.59 3.61
C THR A 583 -11.05 -24.14 3.66
N ASP A 584 -10.28 -23.72 2.65
CA ASP A 584 -9.84 -22.34 2.49
C ASP A 584 -11.01 -21.45 2.03
N LEU A 585 -11.26 -20.39 2.79
CA LEU A 585 -12.35 -19.43 2.52
C LEU A 585 -11.82 -18.11 1.98
N TRP A 586 -10.80 -17.55 2.64
CA TRP A 586 -10.30 -16.22 2.35
C TRP A 586 -8.83 -16.23 1.97
N ALA A 587 -8.48 -15.46 0.95
CA ALA A 587 -7.11 -15.19 0.54
C ALA A 587 -6.72 -13.74 0.87
N SER A 588 -5.46 -13.54 1.23
CA SER A 588 -4.86 -12.26 1.57
C SER A 588 -3.51 -12.12 0.88
N GLU A 589 -3.39 -11.14 0.00
CA GLU A 589 -2.15 -10.81 -0.70
C GLU A 589 -1.71 -9.41 -0.26
N GLY A 590 -0.48 -9.27 0.21
CA GLY A 590 0.01 -8.00 0.75
C GLY A 590 1.49 -7.77 0.51
N VAL A 591 1.87 -6.51 0.66
CA VAL A 591 3.26 -6.03 0.57
C VAL A 591 3.61 -5.39 1.90
N GLN A 592 4.80 -5.74 2.42
CA GLN A 592 5.30 -5.13 3.63
C GLN A 592 5.69 -3.67 3.36
N ILE A 593 5.30 -2.78 4.27
CA ILE A 593 5.61 -1.36 4.20
C ILE A 593 6.95 -1.10 4.87
N GLY A 594 7.77 -0.23 4.27
CA GLY A 594 9.09 0.10 4.78
C GLY A 594 10.15 -0.96 4.48
N ALA A 595 11.17 -1.03 5.33
CA ALA A 595 12.26 -1.99 5.23
C ALA A 595 11.81 -3.40 5.62
N VAL A 596 12.68 -4.39 5.40
CA VAL A 596 12.42 -5.79 5.75
C VAL A 596 12.30 -5.94 7.29
N GLY A 597 11.36 -6.78 7.75
CA GLY A 597 10.89 -6.88 9.15
C GLY A 597 10.56 -5.55 9.86
N SER A 598 9.92 -4.62 9.15
CA SER A 598 9.47 -3.32 9.66
C SER A 598 8.24 -3.40 10.56
N ASP A 599 8.16 -2.50 11.54
CA ASP A 599 7.00 -2.30 12.43
C ASP A 599 5.75 -1.74 11.71
N ALA A 600 5.91 -1.12 10.53
CA ALA A 600 4.81 -0.59 9.73
C ALA A 600 3.88 -1.71 9.21
N GLY A 601 4.35 -2.95 9.22
CA GLY A 601 3.55 -4.13 8.92
C GLY A 601 3.25 -4.28 7.43
N VAL A 602 2.09 -4.87 7.12
CA VAL A 602 1.72 -5.35 5.79
C VAL A 602 0.41 -4.71 5.35
N LEU A 603 0.41 -4.11 4.16
CA LEU A 603 -0.78 -3.57 3.53
C LEU A 603 -1.16 -4.45 2.33
N GLY A 604 -2.44 -4.74 2.17
CA GLY A 604 -2.84 -5.67 1.12
C GLY A 604 -4.33 -5.73 0.85
N MET A 605 -4.67 -6.74 0.06
CA MET A 605 -6.02 -7.04 -0.39
C MET A 605 -6.49 -8.35 0.23
N TRP A 606 -7.77 -8.38 0.60
CA TRP A 606 -8.48 -9.55 1.07
C TRP A 606 -9.62 -9.87 0.09
N THR A 607 -9.78 -11.16 -0.25
CA THR A 607 -10.80 -11.65 -1.20
C THR A 607 -11.08 -13.15 -0.97
N GLY A 608 -12.06 -13.73 -1.66
CA GLY A 608 -12.34 -15.16 -1.60
C GLY A 608 -11.16 -16.00 -2.12
N ALA A 609 -10.88 -17.13 -1.45
CA ALA A 609 -9.74 -18.00 -1.76
C ALA A 609 -9.88 -18.73 -3.11
N ARG A 610 -11.12 -18.87 -3.60
CA ARG A 610 -11.41 -19.49 -4.90
C ARG A 610 -11.28 -18.52 -6.08
N HIS A 611 -11.20 -17.23 -5.78
CA HIS A 611 -11.08 -16.15 -6.74
C HIS A 611 -12.17 -16.19 -7.83
N GLU A 612 -13.40 -16.41 -7.39
CA GLU A 612 -14.58 -16.36 -8.24
C GLU A 612 -14.81 -14.94 -8.74
N MET A 613 -15.48 -14.79 -9.88
CA MET A 613 -15.69 -13.47 -10.51
C MET A 613 -16.52 -12.53 -9.62
N THR A 614 -17.31 -13.10 -8.73
CA THR A 614 -18.19 -12.43 -7.77
C THR A 614 -17.59 -12.38 -6.37
N ASP A 615 -16.34 -12.83 -6.17
CA ASP A 615 -15.73 -12.76 -4.85
C ASP A 615 -15.65 -11.30 -4.39
N PRO A 616 -15.97 -11.03 -3.10
CA PRO A 616 -15.80 -9.70 -2.56
C PRO A 616 -14.32 -9.33 -2.54
N LEU A 617 -14.05 -8.02 -2.47
CA LEU A 617 -12.71 -7.51 -2.22
C LEU A 617 -12.74 -6.42 -1.16
N GLY A 618 -11.68 -6.40 -0.35
CA GLY A 618 -11.44 -5.39 0.65
C GLY A 618 -9.95 -5.12 0.82
N ALA A 619 -9.63 -4.10 1.60
CA ALA A 619 -8.26 -3.80 1.99
C ALA A 619 -7.98 -4.29 3.40
N PHE A 620 -6.73 -4.66 3.68
CA PHE A 620 -6.29 -4.92 5.04
C PHE A 620 -4.97 -4.22 5.36
N TRP A 621 -4.79 -3.88 6.63
CA TRP A 621 -3.51 -3.46 7.20
C TRP A 621 -3.25 -4.32 8.43
N GLN A 622 -2.13 -5.02 8.43
CA GLN A 622 -1.71 -5.93 9.48
C GLN A 622 -0.42 -5.43 10.14
N TRP A 623 -0.41 -5.30 11.46
CA TRP A 623 0.75 -4.84 12.23
C TRP A 623 1.02 -5.74 13.43
N ARG A 624 2.28 -5.75 13.86
CA ARG A 624 2.73 -6.60 14.96
C ARG A 624 2.51 -5.90 16.29
N VAL A 625 2.11 -6.65 17.31
CA VAL A 625 1.89 -6.13 18.67
C VAL A 625 2.68 -6.89 19.73
N ALA A 626 3.16 -8.09 19.42
CA ALA A 626 4.09 -8.86 20.25
C ALA A 626 5.02 -9.68 19.36
#